data_AF-A0A2G6KP56-F1
#
_entry.id   AF-A0A2G6KP56-F1
#
_cell.length_a   1.000
_cell.length_b   1.000
_cell.length_c   1.000
_cell.angle_alpha   90.00
_cell.angle_beta   90.00
_cell.angle_gamma   90.00
#
_symmetry.space_group_name_H-M   'P 1'
#
loop_
_entity.id
_entity.type
_entity.pdbx_description
1 polymer ?
#
loop_
_entity_poly.entity_id
_entity_poly.type
_entity_poly.pdbx_seq_one_letter_code
_entity_poly.pdbx_strand_id
1 'polypeptide(L)'
;MNCFYTTLPDEGLLLLEGPEAMKFLQGQSTCNTAAVSETQGVNGACCDPKGRMVFDFYLFQYGSEKYALRMARDLVDIAAAHLGKYIIFSKATLKPGDNQCQVAALWGEGAAQKLAAIDALPNGHLGCVTRGGVTAVQANPEATAFEIYLSHAVDDCWHGITEVNATPNDWQLLAVKAGRARLCAATSGALLPQMLNFDISGHVNF
;
A
#
# COMPACT_ATOMS: atom_id res chain seq x y z
N MET A 1 -5.23 -26.45 4.61
CA MET A 1 -4.31 -25.46 5.19
C MET A 1 -5.13 -24.25 5.60
N ASN A 2 -4.85 -23.63 6.74
CA ASN A 2 -5.64 -22.48 7.21
C ASN A 2 -5.39 -21.26 6.31
N CYS A 3 -6.46 -20.58 5.92
CA CYS A 3 -6.44 -19.36 5.12
C CYS A 3 -7.47 -18.39 5.70
N PHE A 4 -7.01 -17.21 6.11
CA PHE A 4 -7.81 -16.19 6.77
C PHE A 4 -7.97 -15.00 5.85
N TYR A 5 -9.15 -14.38 5.90
CA TYR A 5 -9.48 -13.21 5.10
C TYR A 5 -10.22 -12.17 5.96
N THR A 6 -9.92 -10.90 5.72
CA THR A 6 -10.71 -9.78 6.24
C THR A 6 -10.60 -8.58 5.31
N THR A 7 -11.67 -7.80 5.19
CA THR A 7 -11.59 -6.45 4.62
C THR A 7 -10.85 -5.53 5.59
N LEU A 8 -10.16 -4.51 5.06
CA LEU A 8 -9.40 -3.54 5.84
C LEU A 8 -10.02 -2.13 5.68
N PRO A 9 -11.09 -1.81 6.42
CA PRO A 9 -11.78 -0.53 6.27
C PRO A 9 -10.94 0.67 6.71
N ASP A 10 -9.92 0.46 7.54
CA ASP A 10 -9.04 1.53 8.02
C ASP A 10 -7.86 1.83 7.09
N GLU A 11 -7.75 1.13 5.96
CA GLU A 11 -6.79 1.45 4.89
C GLU A 11 -7.47 2.30 3.82
N GLY A 12 -6.73 3.26 3.28
CA GLY A 12 -7.16 4.12 2.20
C GLY A 12 -6.15 4.18 1.07
N LEU A 13 -6.63 4.61 -0.10
CA LEU A 13 -5.81 4.78 -1.30
C LEU A 13 -5.85 6.24 -1.77
N LEU A 14 -4.67 6.78 -2.06
CA LEU A 14 -4.51 8.00 -2.84
C LEU A 14 -3.90 7.63 -4.20
N LEU A 15 -4.64 7.90 -5.28
CA LEU A 15 -4.19 7.62 -6.64
C LEU A 15 -3.42 8.81 -7.20
N LEU A 16 -2.26 8.52 -7.78
CA LEU A 16 -1.42 9.47 -8.49
C LEU A 16 -1.34 9.05 -9.96
N GLU A 17 -1.85 9.89 -10.85
CA GLU A 17 -2.01 9.59 -12.27
C GLU A 17 -1.30 10.62 -13.14
N GLY A 18 -0.58 10.17 -14.17
CA GLY A 18 -0.02 11.01 -15.22
C GLY A 18 1.46 10.75 -15.53
N PRO A 19 1.97 11.26 -16.67
CA PRO A 19 3.30 10.93 -17.19
C PRO A 19 4.46 11.45 -16.32
N GLU A 20 4.23 12.44 -15.46
CA GLU A 20 5.24 12.93 -14.50
C GLU A 20 4.95 12.53 -13.05
N ALA A 21 4.02 11.61 -12.80
CA ALA A 21 3.62 11.15 -11.47
C ALA A 21 4.82 10.73 -10.60
N MET A 22 5.64 9.80 -11.09
CA MET A 22 6.75 9.25 -10.31
C MET A 22 7.88 10.28 -10.11
N LYS A 23 8.17 11.08 -11.13
CA LYS A 23 9.14 12.19 -11.02
C LYS A 23 8.70 13.22 -9.99
N PHE A 24 7.42 13.56 -9.95
CA PHE A 24 6.84 14.42 -8.93
C PHE A 24 7.01 13.79 -7.54
N LEU A 25 6.57 12.54 -7.36
CA LEU A 25 6.63 11.86 -6.06
C LEU A 25 8.06 11.63 -5.57
N GLN A 26 9.03 11.41 -6.46
CA GLN A 26 10.46 11.30 -6.12
C GLN A 26 10.98 12.56 -5.41
N GLY A 27 10.50 13.74 -5.82
CA GLY A 27 10.87 15.01 -5.20
C GLY A 27 10.10 15.34 -3.92
N GLN A 28 9.13 14.51 -3.52
CA GLN A 28 8.25 14.75 -2.36
C GLN A 28 8.39 13.68 -1.28
N SER A 29 8.94 12.51 -1.60
CA SER A 29 8.98 11.36 -0.72
C SER A 29 10.40 10.90 -0.41
N THR A 30 10.53 10.12 0.66
CA THR A 30 11.80 9.55 1.11
C THR A 30 12.25 8.33 0.32
N CYS A 31 11.38 7.73 -0.50
CA CYS A 31 11.67 6.48 -1.21
C CYS A 31 12.28 6.71 -2.60
N ASN A 32 12.95 5.68 -3.13
CA ASN A 32 13.34 5.65 -4.54
C ASN A 32 12.17 5.14 -5.38
N THR A 33 11.40 6.06 -5.96
CA THR A 33 10.24 5.76 -6.80
C THR A 33 10.63 5.02 -8.09
N ALA A 34 11.89 5.12 -8.55
CA ALA A 34 12.34 4.38 -9.74
C ALA A 34 12.46 2.86 -9.50
N ALA A 35 12.39 2.41 -8.25
CA ALA A 35 12.36 0.98 -7.92
C ALA A 35 10.95 0.37 -8.07
N VAL A 36 9.91 1.18 -8.30
CA VAL A 36 8.55 0.69 -8.55
C VAL A 36 8.45 0.16 -9.99
N SER A 37 7.85 -1.02 -10.13
CA SER A 37 7.57 -1.67 -11.40
C SER A 37 6.21 -2.36 -11.37
N GLU A 38 5.86 -3.05 -12.44
CA GLU A 38 4.66 -3.90 -12.49
C GLU A 38 4.68 -5.04 -11.45
N THR A 39 5.88 -5.41 -10.97
CA THR A 39 6.08 -6.55 -10.07
C THR A 39 6.59 -6.17 -8.69
N GLN A 40 6.90 -4.89 -8.45
CA GLN A 40 7.53 -4.43 -7.22
C GLN A 40 6.97 -3.07 -6.79
N GLY A 41 6.54 -3.00 -5.53
CA GLY A 41 6.25 -1.74 -4.86
C GLY A 41 7.32 -1.35 -3.85
N VAL A 42 7.20 -0.16 -3.29
CA VAL A 42 8.12 0.40 -2.29
C VAL A 42 7.36 1.05 -1.16
N ASN A 43 7.92 1.03 0.05
CA ASN A 43 7.42 1.89 1.12
C ASN A 43 8.11 3.26 1.07
N GLY A 44 7.40 4.28 1.50
CA GLY A 44 7.92 5.64 1.60
C GLY A 44 7.16 6.48 2.60
N ALA A 45 7.69 7.67 2.87
CA ALA A 45 7.02 8.70 3.63
C ALA A 45 7.20 10.06 2.97
N CYS A 46 6.29 10.99 3.24
CA CYS A 46 6.45 12.40 2.91
C CYS A 46 6.66 13.19 4.19
N CYS A 47 7.66 14.06 4.21
CA CYS A 47 8.04 14.84 5.37
C CYS A 47 7.78 16.33 5.15
N ASP A 48 7.54 17.06 6.23
CA ASP A 48 7.54 18.52 6.22
C ASP A 48 8.99 19.06 6.07
N PRO A 49 9.19 20.38 5.85
CA PRO A 49 10.51 20.97 5.73
C PRO A 49 11.41 20.82 6.98
N LYS A 50 10.84 20.41 8.13
CA LYS A 50 11.57 20.12 9.37
C LYS A 50 11.90 18.62 9.50
N GLY A 51 11.60 17.82 8.49
CA GLY A 51 11.85 16.38 8.45
C GLY A 51 10.81 15.52 9.17
N ARG A 52 9.69 16.10 9.64
CA ARG A 52 8.63 15.35 10.33
C ARG A 52 7.70 14.69 9.35
N MET A 53 7.40 13.41 9.53
CA MET A 53 6.55 12.65 8.64
C MET A 53 5.12 13.18 8.70
N VAL A 54 4.59 13.58 7.54
CA VAL A 54 3.20 13.98 7.37
C VAL A 54 2.32 12.76 7.13
N PHE A 55 2.79 11.81 6.31
CA PHE A 55 2.17 10.51 6.09
C PHE A 55 3.20 9.50 5.59
N ASP A 56 2.94 8.21 5.83
CA ASP A 56 3.62 7.08 5.24
C ASP A 56 2.72 6.35 4.24
N PHE A 57 3.34 5.57 3.34
CA PHE A 57 2.62 4.85 2.33
C PHE A 57 3.39 3.63 1.81
N TYR A 58 2.64 2.67 1.27
CA TYR A 58 3.13 1.70 0.31
C TYR A 58 2.70 2.13 -1.10
N LEU A 59 3.66 2.25 -2.01
CA LEU A 59 3.50 2.69 -3.39
C LEU A 59 3.64 1.50 -4.34
N PHE A 60 2.66 1.33 -5.21
CA PHE A 60 2.68 0.32 -6.26
C PHE A 60 2.01 0.82 -7.53
N GLN A 61 2.32 0.19 -8.67
CA GLN A 61 1.69 0.49 -9.93
C GLN A 61 0.27 -0.09 -9.98
N TYR A 62 -0.69 0.74 -10.37
CA TYR A 62 -2.12 0.41 -10.41
C TYR A 62 -2.72 0.78 -11.78
N GLY A 63 -2.06 0.31 -12.85
CA GLY A 63 -2.41 0.58 -14.24
C GLY A 63 -1.32 1.30 -15.03
N SER A 64 -1.64 1.72 -16.25
CA SER A 64 -0.74 2.52 -17.09
C SER A 64 -0.73 3.97 -16.59
N GLU A 65 0.46 4.50 -16.29
CA GLU A 65 0.67 5.85 -15.72
C GLU A 65 -0.17 6.15 -14.46
N LYS A 66 -0.57 5.10 -13.73
CA LYS A 66 -1.40 5.19 -12.54
C LYS A 66 -0.74 4.43 -11.41
N TYR A 67 -0.61 5.09 -10.27
CA TYR A 67 0.04 4.57 -9.08
C TYR A 67 -0.88 4.76 -7.88
N ALA A 68 -0.82 3.81 -6.95
CA ALA A 68 -1.59 3.85 -5.72
C ALA A 68 -0.65 4.01 -4.52
N LEU A 69 -0.93 5.01 -3.69
CA LEU A 69 -0.32 5.19 -2.38
C LEU A 69 -1.31 4.65 -1.34
N ARG A 70 -1.01 3.48 -0.78
CA ARG A 70 -1.79 2.88 0.30
C ARG A 70 -1.28 3.38 1.64
N MET A 71 -2.19 3.88 2.48
CA MET A 71 -1.89 4.44 3.80
C MET A 71 -3.06 4.20 4.76
N ALA A 72 -2.92 4.62 6.03
CA ALA A 72 -4.06 4.70 6.93
C ALA A 72 -5.13 5.64 6.33
N ARG A 73 -6.40 5.23 6.38
CA ARG A 73 -7.52 5.94 5.73
C ARG A 73 -7.63 7.38 6.20
N ASP A 74 -7.40 7.63 7.48
CA ASP A 74 -7.45 8.96 8.08
C ASP A 74 -6.30 9.89 7.61
N LEU A 75 -5.29 9.38 6.92
CA LEU A 75 -4.22 10.17 6.31
C LEU A 75 -4.50 10.58 4.86
N VAL A 76 -5.51 10.01 4.18
CA VAL A 76 -5.73 10.23 2.75
C VAL A 76 -5.95 11.71 2.43
N ASP A 77 -6.83 12.38 3.18
CA ASP A 77 -7.11 13.82 2.98
C ASP A 77 -5.90 14.69 3.35
N ILE A 78 -5.14 14.30 4.38
CA ILE A 78 -3.91 14.98 4.79
C ILE A 78 -2.86 14.88 3.68
N ALA A 79 -2.67 13.68 3.11
CA ALA A 79 -1.74 13.42 2.03
C ALA A 79 -2.13 14.17 0.74
N ALA A 80 -3.41 14.14 0.37
CA ALA A 80 -3.94 14.87 -0.77
C ALA A 80 -3.73 16.39 -0.62
N ALA A 81 -4.04 16.95 0.54
CA ALA A 81 -3.83 18.37 0.83
C ALA A 81 -2.35 18.75 0.88
N HIS A 82 -1.48 17.86 1.35
CA HIS A 82 -0.04 18.07 1.39
C HIS A 82 0.56 18.08 -0.03
N LEU A 83 0.37 17.01 -0.79
CA LEU A 83 0.90 16.87 -2.15
C LEU A 83 0.26 17.87 -3.12
N GLY A 84 -1.02 18.22 -2.92
CA GLY A 84 -1.76 19.18 -3.76
C GLY A 84 -1.12 20.57 -3.82
N LYS A 85 -0.37 20.98 -2.79
CA LYS A 85 0.37 22.25 -2.77
C LYS A 85 1.50 22.30 -3.80
N TYR A 86 2.06 21.13 -4.15
CA TYR A 86 3.26 21.00 -4.96
C TYR A 86 2.98 20.44 -6.35
N ILE A 87 1.79 19.87 -6.58
CA ILE A 87 1.44 19.19 -7.84
C ILE A 87 1.06 20.13 -8.99
N ILE A 88 0.82 21.42 -8.72
CA ILE A 88 0.23 22.39 -9.66
C ILE A 88 0.97 22.51 -11.02
N PHE A 89 2.26 22.15 -11.06
CA PHE A 89 3.08 22.23 -12.27
C PHE A 89 3.58 20.87 -12.78
N SER A 90 3.18 19.76 -12.14
CA SER A 90 3.49 18.44 -12.68
C SER A 90 2.40 18.04 -13.68
N LYS A 91 2.76 17.27 -14.70
CA LYS A 91 1.78 16.54 -15.52
C LYS A 91 1.25 15.33 -14.74
N ALA A 92 0.71 15.56 -13.54
CA ALA A 92 0.16 14.54 -12.67
C ALA A 92 -1.08 15.06 -11.92
N THR A 93 -1.95 14.16 -11.48
CA THR A 93 -3.18 14.45 -10.75
C THR A 93 -3.35 13.52 -9.56
N LEU A 94 -4.00 14.00 -8.50
CA LEU A 94 -4.34 13.23 -7.31
C LEU A 94 -5.84 12.96 -7.28
N LYS A 95 -6.21 11.71 -6.98
CA LYS A 95 -7.62 11.31 -6.84
C LYS A 95 -7.78 10.37 -5.64
N PRO A 96 -8.83 10.52 -4.82
CA PRO A 96 -9.19 9.49 -3.85
C PRO A 96 -9.43 8.14 -4.55
N GLY A 97 -8.83 7.07 -4.03
CA GLY A 97 -8.94 5.71 -4.57
C GLY A 97 -10.03 4.86 -3.89
N ASP A 98 -10.59 5.35 -2.78
CA ASP A 98 -11.49 4.57 -1.91
C ASP A 98 -12.78 4.09 -2.58
N ASN A 99 -13.25 4.81 -3.60
CA ASN A 99 -14.43 4.42 -4.40
C ASN A 99 -14.09 3.51 -5.59
N GLN A 100 -12.82 3.15 -5.78
CA GLN A 100 -12.35 2.35 -6.91
C GLN A 100 -11.92 0.95 -6.49
N CYS A 101 -11.64 0.74 -5.21
CA CYS A 101 -11.01 -0.47 -4.73
C CYS A 101 -11.33 -0.75 -3.25
N GLN A 102 -11.65 -2.00 -2.93
CA GLN A 102 -11.72 -2.50 -1.57
C GLN A 102 -10.36 -3.08 -1.17
N VAL A 103 -9.80 -2.59 -0.05
CA VAL A 103 -8.59 -3.16 0.54
C VAL A 103 -8.96 -4.30 1.47
N ALA A 104 -8.22 -5.40 1.39
CA ALA A 104 -8.39 -6.58 2.21
C ALA A 104 -7.04 -7.24 2.52
N ALA A 105 -7.06 -8.22 3.41
CA ALA A 105 -5.90 -9.04 3.74
C ALA A 105 -6.23 -10.53 3.57
N LEU A 106 -5.22 -11.29 3.15
CA LEU A 106 -5.24 -12.75 3.06
C LEU A 106 -3.99 -13.31 3.72
N TRP A 107 -4.11 -14.21 4.69
CA TRP A 107 -2.94 -14.80 5.36
C TRP A 107 -3.14 -16.23 5.84
N GLY A 108 -2.05 -16.88 6.24
CA GLY A 108 -2.00 -18.28 6.63
C GLY A 108 -1.29 -19.15 5.59
N GLU A 109 -1.04 -20.41 5.94
CA GLU A 109 -0.29 -21.36 5.10
C GLU A 109 -0.98 -21.62 3.74
N GLY A 110 -2.30 -21.48 3.67
CA GLY A 110 -3.06 -21.64 2.43
C GLY A 110 -3.12 -20.40 1.53
N ALA A 111 -2.66 -19.23 2.00
CA ALA A 111 -2.89 -17.95 1.30
C ALA A 111 -2.20 -17.90 -0.07
N ALA A 112 -0.93 -18.30 -0.16
CA ALA A 112 -0.20 -18.32 -1.42
C ALA A 112 -0.84 -19.26 -2.45
N GLN A 113 -1.33 -20.43 -2.01
CA GLN A 113 -2.00 -21.39 -2.88
C GLN A 113 -3.29 -20.81 -3.48
N LYS A 114 -4.07 -20.06 -2.69
CA LYS A 114 -5.29 -19.40 -3.17
C LYS A 114 -5.00 -18.32 -4.20
N LEU A 115 -3.97 -17.50 -3.99
CA LEU A 115 -3.56 -16.48 -4.97
C LEU A 115 -2.99 -17.09 -6.25
N ALA A 116 -2.22 -18.18 -6.13
CA ALA A 116 -1.69 -18.90 -7.29
C ALA A 116 -2.82 -19.47 -8.18
N ALA A 117 -3.94 -19.91 -7.58
CA ALA A 117 -5.09 -20.44 -8.32
C ALA A 117 -5.77 -19.40 -9.24
N ILE A 118 -5.54 -18.11 -8.99
CA ILE A 118 -6.05 -16.99 -9.82
C ILE A 118 -4.93 -16.21 -10.53
N ASP A 119 -3.73 -16.80 -10.65
CA ASP A 119 -2.52 -16.19 -11.25
C ASP A 119 -2.08 -14.87 -10.59
N ALA A 120 -2.51 -14.60 -9.35
CA ALA A 120 -2.25 -13.35 -8.65
C ALA A 120 -1.22 -13.51 -7.51
N LEU A 121 -0.33 -14.51 -7.57
CA LEU A 121 0.70 -14.70 -6.54
C LEU A 121 1.92 -13.78 -6.82
N PRO A 122 2.18 -12.76 -5.99
CA PRO A 122 3.42 -11.98 -6.07
C PRO A 122 4.64 -12.79 -5.64
N ASN A 123 5.83 -12.31 -6.03
CA ASN A 123 7.10 -12.92 -5.68
C ASN A 123 7.99 -11.91 -4.94
N GLY A 124 8.33 -12.25 -3.69
CA GLY A 124 9.25 -11.46 -2.85
C GLY A 124 8.54 -10.40 -2.02
N HIS A 125 9.16 -10.00 -0.91
CA HIS A 125 8.59 -9.01 0.00
C HIS A 125 8.32 -7.68 -0.72
N LEU A 126 7.13 -7.10 -0.52
CA LEU A 126 6.65 -5.90 -1.21
C LEU A 126 6.46 -6.06 -2.73
N GLY A 127 6.66 -7.27 -3.26
CA GLY A 127 6.30 -7.63 -4.62
C GLY A 127 4.78 -7.55 -4.81
N CYS A 128 4.37 -7.15 -6.00
CA CYS A 128 2.96 -7.00 -6.36
C CYS A 128 2.64 -7.68 -7.69
N VAL A 129 1.40 -8.15 -7.87
CA VAL A 129 0.89 -8.67 -9.14
C VAL A 129 -0.54 -8.20 -9.33
N THR A 130 -0.89 -7.76 -10.54
CA THR A 130 -2.27 -7.41 -10.90
C THR A 130 -2.82 -8.35 -11.97
N ARG A 131 -3.97 -9.00 -11.68
CA ARG A 131 -4.70 -9.90 -12.58
C ARG A 131 -6.20 -9.81 -12.33
N GLY A 132 -7.00 -9.73 -13.39
CA GLY A 132 -8.47 -9.83 -13.29
C GLY A 132 -9.11 -8.85 -12.31
N GLY A 133 -8.57 -7.64 -12.18
CA GLY A 133 -9.07 -6.64 -11.22
C GLY A 133 -8.65 -6.85 -9.76
N VAL A 134 -7.79 -7.83 -9.49
CA VAL A 134 -7.15 -8.08 -8.19
C VAL A 134 -5.68 -7.65 -8.28
N THR A 135 -5.25 -6.75 -7.38
CA THR A 135 -3.83 -6.54 -7.11
C THR A 135 -3.48 -7.19 -5.79
N ALA A 136 -2.50 -8.07 -5.77
CA ALA A 136 -2.01 -8.74 -4.56
C ALA A 136 -0.58 -8.28 -4.26
N VAL A 137 -0.31 -8.01 -2.99
CA VAL A 137 0.98 -7.53 -2.49
C VAL A 137 1.47 -8.44 -1.39
N GLN A 138 2.70 -8.93 -1.50
CA GLN A 138 3.30 -9.79 -0.49
C GLN A 138 3.76 -8.98 0.73
N ALA A 139 3.05 -9.13 1.85
CA ALA A 139 3.29 -8.37 3.05
C ALA A 139 4.46 -8.90 3.89
N ASN A 140 4.89 -10.16 3.73
CA ASN A 140 6.02 -10.74 4.47
C ASN A 140 6.94 -11.62 3.62
N PRO A 141 8.23 -11.79 3.98
CA PRO A 141 9.17 -12.59 3.21
C PRO A 141 8.74 -14.05 3.02
N GLU A 142 8.00 -14.63 3.97
CA GLU A 142 7.59 -16.04 3.97
C GLU A 142 6.43 -16.34 3.03
N ALA A 143 5.87 -15.33 2.35
CA ALA A 143 4.72 -15.48 1.44
C ALA A 143 3.50 -16.13 2.11
N THR A 144 3.24 -15.78 3.37
CA THR A 144 2.09 -16.26 4.15
C THR A 144 1.11 -15.15 4.52
N ALA A 145 1.40 -13.90 4.16
CA ALA A 145 0.56 -12.74 4.41
C ALA A 145 0.57 -11.81 3.19
N PHE A 146 -0.62 -11.40 2.75
CA PHE A 146 -0.81 -10.60 1.56
C PHE A 146 -1.84 -9.50 1.80
N GLU A 147 -1.57 -8.31 1.30
CA GLU A 147 -2.60 -7.28 1.12
C GLU A 147 -3.19 -7.42 -0.27
N ILE A 148 -4.50 -7.27 -0.36
CA ILE A 148 -5.28 -7.48 -1.57
C ILE A 148 -6.09 -6.22 -1.85
N TYR A 149 -6.07 -5.80 -3.11
CA TYR A 149 -6.77 -4.63 -3.61
C TYR A 149 -7.73 -5.11 -4.68
N LEU A 150 -9.02 -5.07 -4.37
CA LEU A 150 -10.11 -5.59 -5.19
C LEU A 150 -10.81 -4.43 -5.89
N SER A 151 -10.65 -4.33 -7.21
CA SER A 151 -11.47 -3.39 -7.97
C SER A 151 -12.96 -3.74 -7.84
N HIS A 152 -13.85 -2.75 -7.93
CA HIS A 152 -15.30 -3.02 -7.87
C HIS A 152 -15.83 -3.88 -9.02
N ALA A 153 -15.01 -4.14 -10.03
CA ALA A 153 -15.31 -5.00 -11.18
C ALA A 153 -14.73 -6.42 -11.02
N VAL A 154 -14.29 -6.81 -9.82
CA VAL A 154 -13.76 -8.16 -9.57
C VAL A 154 -14.83 -9.22 -9.85
N ASP A 155 -14.45 -10.18 -10.69
CA ASP A 155 -15.26 -11.33 -11.07
C ASP A 155 -15.50 -12.29 -9.88
N ASP A 156 -16.45 -13.22 -10.05
CA ASP A 156 -16.83 -14.23 -9.06
C ASP A 156 -15.66 -15.07 -8.52
N CYS A 157 -14.51 -15.12 -9.22
CA CYS A 157 -13.33 -15.90 -8.84
C CYS A 157 -12.76 -15.54 -7.46
N TRP A 158 -12.88 -14.28 -7.02
CA TRP A 158 -12.41 -13.86 -5.70
C TRP A 158 -13.26 -14.44 -4.55
N HIS A 159 -14.58 -14.55 -4.76
CA HIS A 159 -15.50 -15.05 -3.73
C HIS A 159 -15.21 -16.51 -3.33
N GLY A 160 -14.53 -17.29 -4.18
CA GLY A 160 -14.10 -18.66 -3.87
C GLY A 160 -12.89 -18.80 -2.94
N ILE A 161 -12.23 -17.69 -2.56
CA ILE A 161 -11.00 -17.68 -1.75
C ILE A 161 -11.28 -17.53 -0.24
N THR A 162 -12.50 -17.13 0.15
CA THR A 162 -12.84 -16.80 1.53
C THR A 162 -13.18 -18.05 2.36
N GLU A 163 -12.25 -18.51 3.22
CA GLU A 163 -12.49 -19.72 4.04
C GLU A 163 -12.66 -19.44 5.55
N VAL A 164 -12.22 -18.30 6.08
CA VAL A 164 -12.42 -17.95 7.51
C VAL A 164 -12.57 -16.44 7.71
N ASN A 165 -13.66 -16.00 8.35
CA ASN A 165 -13.87 -14.62 8.79
C ASN A 165 -12.93 -14.30 9.97
N ALA A 166 -11.77 -13.73 9.67
CA ALA A 166 -10.94 -13.07 10.65
C ALA A 166 -11.33 -11.59 10.77
N THR A 167 -10.69 -10.86 11.68
CA THR A 167 -10.96 -9.44 11.91
C THR A 167 -9.79 -8.56 11.44
N PRO A 168 -10.02 -7.26 11.18
CA PRO A 168 -8.93 -6.31 10.92
C PRO A 168 -7.88 -6.27 12.04
N ASN A 169 -8.29 -6.51 13.28
CA ASN A 169 -7.39 -6.56 14.44
C ASN A 169 -6.42 -7.76 14.38
N ASP A 170 -6.85 -8.89 13.82
CA ASP A 170 -5.98 -10.06 13.63
C ASP A 170 -4.85 -9.73 12.65
N TRP A 171 -5.18 -9.01 11.57
CA TRP A 171 -4.19 -8.50 10.62
C TRP A 171 -3.23 -7.50 11.27
N GLN A 172 -3.77 -6.54 12.03
CA GLN A 172 -2.95 -5.55 12.73
C GLN A 172 -2.00 -6.20 13.74
N LEU A 173 -2.43 -7.26 14.43
CA LEU A 173 -1.59 -8.02 15.34
C LEU A 173 -0.38 -8.65 14.63
N LEU A 174 -0.53 -9.12 13.39
CA LEU A 174 0.60 -9.61 12.58
C LEU A 174 1.60 -8.50 12.28
N ALA A 175 1.11 -7.31 11.92
CA ALA A 175 1.97 -6.15 11.68
C ALA A 175 2.75 -5.75 12.95
N VAL A 176 2.10 -5.72 14.11
CA VAL A 176 2.74 -5.44 15.41
C VAL A 176 3.81 -6.48 15.73
N LYS A 177 3.50 -7.78 15.58
CA LYS A 177 4.48 -8.86 15.82
C LYS A 177 5.67 -8.81 14.87
N ALA A 178 5.45 -8.32 13.64
CA ALA A 178 6.51 -8.11 12.66
C ALA A 178 7.28 -6.77 12.86
N GLY A 179 6.95 -5.99 13.89
CA GLY A 179 7.59 -4.70 14.16
C GLY A 179 7.28 -3.61 13.12
N ARG A 180 6.18 -3.74 12.36
CA ARG A 180 5.76 -2.76 11.36
C ARG A 180 4.97 -1.64 12.00
N ALA A 181 5.62 -0.48 12.16
CA ALA A 181 4.95 0.75 12.55
C ALA A 181 4.35 1.46 11.34
N ARG A 182 3.27 2.22 11.57
CA ARG A 182 2.61 3.07 10.57
C ARG A 182 2.19 4.38 11.20
N LEU A 183 2.01 5.44 10.42
CA LEU A 183 1.36 6.65 10.91
C LEU A 183 -0.17 6.51 10.85
N CYS A 184 -0.83 7.39 11.59
CA CYS A 184 -2.22 7.73 11.44
C CYS A 184 -2.36 9.25 11.56
N ALA A 185 -3.57 9.78 11.38
CA ALA A 185 -3.80 11.22 11.47
C ALA A 185 -3.34 11.81 12.82
N ALA A 186 -3.49 11.06 13.91
CA ALA A 186 -3.11 11.50 15.25
C ALA A 186 -1.58 11.66 15.45
N THR A 187 -0.76 11.00 14.62
CA THR A 187 0.72 11.06 14.68
C THR A 187 1.35 11.82 13.52
N SER A 188 0.54 12.33 12.59
CA SER A 188 0.98 13.18 11.48
C SER A 188 1.70 14.43 11.99
N GLY A 189 2.90 14.69 11.46
CA GLY A 189 3.74 15.83 11.83
C GLY A 189 4.35 15.76 13.24
N ALA A 190 4.18 14.64 13.96
CA ALA A 190 4.71 14.46 15.31
C ALA A 190 6.03 13.68 15.34
N LEU A 191 6.27 12.79 14.37
CA LEU A 191 7.36 11.82 14.38
C LEU A 191 8.38 12.07 13.26
N LEU A 192 9.65 11.79 13.55
CA LEU A 192 10.72 11.68 12.54
C LEU A 192 10.82 10.23 12.04
N PRO A 193 11.29 9.97 10.81
CA PRO A 193 11.44 8.61 10.28
C PRO A 193 12.22 7.66 11.21
N GLN A 194 13.30 8.16 11.83
CA GLN A 194 14.16 7.37 12.71
C GLN A 194 13.45 6.89 13.99
N MET A 195 12.38 7.59 14.42
CA MET A 195 11.61 7.18 15.60
C MET A 195 10.77 5.91 15.33
N LEU A 196 10.49 5.62 14.06
CA LEU A 196 9.78 4.41 13.62
C LEU A 196 10.71 3.42 12.90
N ASN A 197 12.03 3.61 12.95
CA ASN A 197 13.03 2.82 12.24
C ASN A 197 12.86 2.82 10.70
N PHE A 198 12.30 3.88 10.13
CA PHE A 198 12.06 3.98 8.68
C PHE A 198 13.35 4.09 7.87
N ASP A 199 14.43 4.56 8.50
CA ASP A 199 15.80 4.62 7.98
C ASP A 199 16.45 3.25 7.78
N ILE A 200 16.03 2.23 8.52
CA ILE A 200 16.59 0.86 8.42
C ILE A 200 15.58 -0.17 7.87
N SER A 201 14.30 0.20 7.75
CA SER A 201 13.23 -0.69 7.25
C SER A 201 12.89 -0.46 5.76
N GLY A 202 13.71 0.30 5.05
CA GLY A 202 13.56 0.52 3.60
C GLY A 202 12.51 1.57 3.21
N HIS A 203 12.02 2.37 4.15
CA HIS A 203 11.10 3.48 3.88
C HIS A 203 11.85 4.76 3.48
N VAL A 204 13.12 4.88 3.84
CA VAL A 204 14.00 6.00 3.46
C VAL A 204 15.13 5.50 2.56
N ASN A 205 15.36 6.22 1.48
CA ASN A 205 16.46 6.05 0.56
C ASN A 205 17.31 7.34 0.60
N PHE A 206 18.62 7.19 0.81
CA PHE A 206 19.57 8.29 0.97
C PHE A 206 20.26 8.66 -0.35
#